data_AF-A0A2H3S2V8-F1
#
_entry.id   AF-A0A2H3S2V8-F1
#
_cell.length_a   1.000
_cell.length_b   1.000
_cell.length_c   1.000
_cell.angle_alpha   90.00
_cell.angle_beta   90.00
_cell.angle_gamma   90.00
#
_symmetry.space_group_name_H-M   'P 1'
#
loop_
_entity.id
_entity.type
_entity.pdbx_description
1 polymer ?
#
loop_
_entity_poly.entity_id
_entity_poly.type
_entity_poly.pdbx_seq_one_letter_code
_entity_poly.pdbx_strand_id
1 'polypeptide(L)'
;MEEDISRLRRAEEIRVLEKAQTRAATVAFCDDILISSPPSCPAADFKRPRLRRCLFDPTTIDWSHSTRVGGGLDGYIWKVWFGADGPYALNVFWDANQPDFYHYFAAQSECQNVALLQMLETAI
;
A
#
# COMPACT_ATOMS: atom_id res chain seq x y z
N MET A 1 -8.32 18.26 11.68
CA MET A 1 -7.98 16.98 11.02
C MET A 1 -7.85 17.13 9.52
N GLU A 2 -8.90 17.39 8.76
CA GLU A 2 -8.81 17.47 7.28
C GLU A 2 -7.98 18.68 6.81
N GLU A 3 -8.11 19.83 7.50
CA GLU A 3 -7.28 21.01 7.24
C GLU A 3 -5.80 20.79 7.60
N ASP A 4 -5.53 20.01 8.66
CA ASP A 4 -4.16 19.66 9.06
C ASP A 4 -3.50 18.72 8.06
N ILE A 5 -4.25 17.73 7.56
CA ILE A 5 -3.79 16.83 6.48
C ILE A 5 -3.45 17.65 5.23
N SER A 6 -4.32 18.58 4.83
CA SER A 6 -4.06 19.46 3.68
C SER A 6 -2.80 20.31 3.85
N ARG A 7 -2.54 20.83 5.06
CA ARG A 7 -1.31 21.58 5.36
C ARG A 7 -0.07 20.71 5.27
N LEU A 8 -0.12 19.49 5.81
CA LEU A 8 1.01 18.55 5.75
C LEU A 8 1.36 18.18 4.30
N ARG A 9 0.35 17.90 3.47
CA ARG A 9 0.59 17.57 2.06
C ARG A 9 1.23 18.70 1.27
N ARG A 10 0.79 19.94 1.49
CA ARG A 10 1.44 21.13 0.89
C ARG A 10 2.89 21.31 1.35
N ALA A 11 3.22 20.93 2.58
CA ALA A 11 4.60 21.00 3.05
C ALA A 11 5.51 19.98 2.35
N GLU A 12 4.97 18.82 1.96
CA GLU A 12 5.72 17.79 1.22
C GLU A 12 6.00 18.20 -0.22
N GLU A 13 5.07 18.91 -0.87
CA GLU A 13 5.25 19.47 -2.22
C GLU A 13 6.49 20.36 -2.36
N ILE A 14 6.91 21.01 -1.28
CA ILE A 14 8.01 21.99 -1.28
C ILE A 14 9.38 21.31 -1.11
N ARG A 15 9.41 20.04 -0.73
CA ARG A 15 10.63 19.34 -0.31
C ARG A 15 11.40 18.78 -1.52
N VAL A 16 12.73 18.89 -1.53
CA VAL A 16 13.59 18.54 -2.69
C VAL A 16 13.97 17.06 -2.71
N LEU A 17 13.92 16.43 -3.90
CA LEU A 17 14.16 15.00 -4.13
C LEU A 17 15.64 14.62 -3.98
N GLU A 18 15.92 13.61 -3.15
CA GLU A 18 17.22 12.94 -3.15
C GLU A 18 17.24 11.82 -4.21
N LYS A 19 18.36 11.66 -4.92
CA LYS A 19 18.52 10.68 -6.03
C LYS A 19 18.14 9.24 -5.67
N ALA A 20 18.31 8.82 -4.42
CA ALA A 20 17.99 7.45 -3.98
C ALA A 20 16.47 7.21 -3.94
N GLN A 21 15.70 8.23 -3.57
CA GLN A 21 14.24 8.19 -3.45
C GLN A 21 13.58 8.11 -4.83
N THR A 22 14.13 8.84 -5.81
CA THR A 22 13.65 8.78 -7.21
C THR A 22 13.77 7.38 -7.81
N ARG A 23 14.83 6.63 -7.46
CA ARG A 23 15.05 5.26 -7.97
C ARG A 23 14.14 4.23 -7.31
N ALA A 24 13.80 4.41 -6.04
CA ALA A 24 12.89 3.50 -5.35
C ALA A 24 11.49 3.57 -5.96
N ALA A 25 11.03 4.77 -6.30
CA ALA A 25 9.67 5.01 -6.79
C ALA A 25 9.37 4.41 -8.18
N THR A 26 10.40 4.14 -9.00
CA THR A 26 10.23 3.56 -10.34
C THR A 26 10.25 2.01 -10.36
N VAL A 27 10.40 1.35 -9.21
CA VAL A 27 10.52 -0.11 -9.14
C VAL A 27 9.14 -0.75 -9.02
N ALA A 28 8.86 -1.75 -9.86
CA ALA A 28 7.64 -2.56 -9.72
C ALA A 28 7.54 -3.16 -8.31
N PHE A 29 6.41 -2.92 -7.65
CA PHE A 29 6.17 -3.32 -6.26
C PHE A 29 4.95 -4.25 -6.10
N CYS A 30 4.26 -4.56 -7.19
CA CYS A 30 3.22 -5.57 -7.27
C CYS A 30 3.68 -6.73 -8.17
N ASP A 31 3.13 -7.92 -7.92
CA ASP A 31 3.35 -9.14 -8.70
C ASP A 31 2.00 -9.73 -9.11
N ASP A 32 1.93 -10.30 -10.31
CA ASP A 32 0.72 -10.96 -10.82
C ASP A 32 0.52 -12.37 -10.23
N ILE A 33 1.56 -12.92 -9.59
CA ILE A 33 1.48 -14.18 -8.84
C ILE A 33 0.46 -14.04 -7.71
N LEU A 34 -0.45 -15.01 -7.60
CA LEU A 34 -1.50 -15.02 -6.58
C LEU A 34 -0.89 -15.16 -5.17
N ILE A 35 -1.52 -14.50 -4.20
CA ILE A 35 -1.14 -14.57 -2.78
C ILE A 35 -1.22 -15.98 -2.17
N SER A 36 -1.93 -16.91 -2.82
CA SER A 36 -2.00 -18.33 -2.42
C SER A 36 -0.74 -19.14 -2.73
N SER A 37 0.13 -18.67 -3.63
CA SER A 37 1.39 -19.34 -3.99
C SER A 37 2.49 -18.92 -3.03
N PRO A 38 3.39 -19.79 -2.52
CA PRO A 38 4.43 -19.40 -1.56
C PRO A 38 5.28 -18.20 -2.03
N PRO A 39 5.66 -17.26 -1.15
CA PRO A 39 6.55 -16.16 -1.52
C PRO A 39 7.97 -16.68 -1.81
N SER A 40 8.68 -15.97 -2.68
CA SER A 40 10.09 -16.25 -2.95
C SER A 40 10.94 -15.84 -1.75
N CYS A 41 11.78 -16.74 -1.23
CA CYS A 41 12.64 -16.51 -0.07
C CYS A 41 14.18 -16.48 -0.31
N PRO A 42 14.74 -16.42 -1.54
CA PRO A 42 16.15 -16.06 -1.71
C PRO A 42 16.46 -14.68 -1.12
N ALA A 43 17.62 -14.54 -0.46
CA ALA A 43 18.05 -13.28 0.17
C ALA A 43 18.08 -12.07 -0.80
N ALA A 44 18.25 -12.31 -2.10
CA ALA A 44 18.20 -11.28 -3.14
C ALA A 44 16.81 -10.67 -3.29
N ASP A 45 15.75 -11.45 -3.09
CA ASP A 45 14.36 -11.04 -3.32
C ASP A 45 13.85 -10.13 -2.19
N PHE A 46 14.43 -10.25 -0.99
CA PHE A 46 14.17 -9.34 0.14
C PHE A 46 14.57 -7.89 -0.15
N LYS A 47 15.42 -7.64 -1.15
CA LYS A 47 15.83 -6.28 -1.55
C LYS A 47 14.78 -5.58 -2.41
N ARG A 48 13.87 -6.33 -3.03
CA ARG A 48 12.83 -5.81 -3.93
C ARG A 48 11.54 -6.63 -3.74
N PRO A 49 10.95 -6.61 -2.55
CA PRO A 49 9.74 -7.36 -2.28
C PRO A 49 8.61 -6.82 -3.16
N ARG A 50 7.81 -7.73 -3.74
CA ARG A 50 6.64 -7.40 -4.55
C ARG A 50 5.41 -8.04 -3.96
N LEU A 51 4.36 -7.25 -3.78
CA LEU A 51 3.10 -7.72 -3.24
C LEU A 51 2.42 -8.62 -4.27
N ARG A 52 2.22 -9.89 -3.89
CA ARG A 52 1.45 -10.86 -4.68
C ARG A 52 -0.01 -10.43 -4.80
N ARG A 53 -0.63 -10.75 -5.93
CA ARG A 53 -2.00 -10.37 -6.27
C ARG A 53 -3.00 -10.95 -5.26
N CYS A 54 -3.83 -10.06 -4.73
CA CYS A 54 -4.93 -10.39 -3.83
C CYS A 54 -6.01 -11.23 -4.54
N LEU A 55 -6.66 -12.15 -3.80
CA LEU A 55 -7.76 -12.97 -4.32
C LEU A 55 -9.13 -12.30 -4.19
N PHE A 56 -9.25 -11.28 -3.33
CA PHE A 56 -10.50 -10.56 -3.16
C PHE A 56 -10.84 -9.77 -4.42
N ASP A 57 -12.11 -9.81 -4.82
CA ASP A 57 -12.66 -8.97 -5.87
C ASP A 57 -13.20 -7.67 -5.24
N PRO A 58 -12.57 -6.50 -5.49
CA PRO A 58 -13.00 -5.22 -4.93
C PRO A 58 -14.45 -4.84 -5.29
N THR A 59 -15.01 -5.40 -6.37
CA THR A 59 -16.41 -5.15 -6.76
C THR A 59 -17.43 -5.79 -5.82
N THR A 60 -16.99 -6.74 -4.99
CA THR A 60 -17.84 -7.46 -4.03
C THR A 60 -17.87 -6.81 -2.64
N ILE A 61 -17.22 -5.66 -2.47
CA ILE A 61 -17.23 -4.94 -1.20
C ILE A 61 -18.65 -4.45 -0.88
N ASP A 62 -19.17 -4.83 0.29
CA ASP A 62 -20.41 -4.29 0.82
C ASP A 62 -20.18 -2.92 1.47
N TRP A 63 -20.28 -1.86 0.67
CA TRP A 63 -20.14 -0.49 1.13
C TRP A 63 -21.26 -0.04 2.08
N SER A 64 -22.41 -0.71 2.11
CA SER A 64 -23.51 -0.37 3.02
C SER A 64 -23.21 -0.77 4.47
N HIS A 65 -22.39 -1.80 4.66
CA HIS A 65 -21.94 -2.28 5.95
C HIS A 65 -20.53 -1.79 6.32
N SER A 66 -19.75 -1.35 5.32
CA SER A 66 -18.38 -0.85 5.52
C SER A 66 -18.35 0.51 6.22
N THR A 67 -17.32 0.72 7.05
CA THR A 67 -17.16 1.98 7.81
C THR A 67 -15.74 2.51 7.76
N ARG A 68 -15.61 3.82 7.65
CA ARG A 68 -14.30 4.49 7.73
C ARG A 68 -13.82 4.48 9.18
N VAL A 69 -12.61 3.97 9.40
CA VAL A 69 -12.00 3.82 10.74
C VAL A 69 -11.19 5.07 11.10
N GLY A 70 -10.44 5.61 10.14
CA GLY A 70 -9.58 6.77 10.37
C GLY A 70 -8.87 7.20 9.10
N GLY A 71 -8.14 8.31 9.16
CA GLY A 71 -7.38 8.83 8.02
C GLY A 71 -6.21 9.70 8.44
N GLY A 72 -5.28 9.90 7.52
CA GLY A 72 -4.06 10.64 7.74
C GLY A 72 -3.43 11.14 6.45
N LEU A 73 -2.10 11.25 6.49
CA LEU A 73 -1.32 11.83 5.40
C LEU A 73 -1.45 11.07 4.09
N ASP A 74 -1.51 9.74 4.16
CA ASP A 74 -1.44 8.85 3.00
C ASP A 74 -2.80 8.39 2.47
N GLY A 75 -3.85 8.49 3.29
CA GLY A 75 -5.18 8.04 2.90
C GLY A 75 -6.13 7.81 4.07
N TYR A 76 -7.15 7.00 3.79
CA TYR A 76 -8.13 6.51 4.76
C TYR A 76 -8.01 5.00 4.95
N ILE A 77 -8.27 4.55 6.18
CA ILE A 77 -8.45 3.14 6.52
C ILE A 77 -9.95 2.87 6.65
N TRP A 78 -10.42 1.84 5.96
CA TRP A 78 -11.80 1.36 6.02
C TRP A 78 -11.85 -0.03 6.63
N LYS A 79 -12.88 -0.28 7.45
CA LYS A 79 -13.30 -1.62 7.85
C LYS A 79 -14.32 -2.09 6.81
N VAL A 80 -13.97 -3.13 6.06
CA VAL A 80 -14.75 -3.61 4.90
C VAL A 80 -15.11 -5.09 5.02
N TRP A 81 -16.12 -5.49 4.25
CA TRP A 81 -16.55 -6.87 4.06
C TRP A 81 -16.68 -7.17 2.56
N PHE A 82 -16.30 -8.37 2.15
CA PHE A 82 -16.49 -8.88 0.79
C PHE A 82 -17.67 -9.86 0.81
N GLY A 83 -18.86 -9.38 0.44
CA GLY A 83 -20.11 -10.10 0.72
C GLY A 83 -20.30 -10.33 2.23
N ALA A 84 -20.40 -11.60 2.65
CA ALA A 84 -20.50 -11.97 4.06
C ALA A 84 -19.13 -12.20 4.75
N ASP A 85 -18.02 -12.16 4.00
CA ASP A 85 -16.68 -12.43 4.53
C ASP A 85 -15.99 -11.16 5.04
N GLY A 86 -15.38 -11.23 6.23
CA GLY A 86 -14.73 -10.09 6.90
C GLY A 86 -14.92 -10.06 8.43
N PRO A 87 -14.52 -8.96 9.10
CA PRO A 87 -14.04 -7.71 8.53
C PRO A 87 -12.56 -7.73 8.13
N TYR A 88 -12.22 -6.92 7.12
CA TYR A 88 -10.85 -6.62 6.70
C TYR A 88 -10.54 -5.12 6.81
N ALA A 89 -9.26 -4.79 6.87
CA ALA A 89 -8.78 -3.41 6.74
C ALA A 89 -8.43 -3.12 5.27
N LEU A 90 -8.99 -2.04 4.72
CA LEU A 90 -8.69 -1.53 3.39
C LEU A 90 -8.03 -0.15 3.50
N ASN A 91 -6.78 -0.05 3.07
CA ASN A 91 -6.10 1.23 2.86
C ASN A 91 -6.52 1.82 1.51
N VAL A 92 -7.12 3.00 1.55
CA VAL A 92 -7.48 3.80 0.38
C VAL A 92 -6.57 5.01 0.35
N PHE A 93 -5.60 5.01 -0.56
CA PHE A 93 -4.61 6.08 -0.69
C PHE A 93 -5.17 7.29 -1.42
N TRP A 94 -4.65 8.48 -1.11
CA TRP A 94 -5.03 9.70 -1.83
C TRP A 94 -4.56 9.71 -3.28
N ASP A 95 -3.40 9.12 -3.54
CA ASP A 95 -2.75 9.14 -4.83
C ASP A 95 -2.87 7.77 -5.50
N ALA A 96 -3.48 7.75 -6.68
CA ALA A 96 -3.59 6.54 -7.49
C ALA A 96 -2.30 6.23 -8.27
N ASN A 97 -1.47 7.25 -8.51
CA ASN A 97 -0.20 7.15 -9.23
C ASN A 97 0.90 7.81 -8.41
N GLN A 98 2.15 7.50 -8.74
CA GLN A 98 3.29 8.18 -8.14
C GLN A 98 3.16 9.71 -8.35
N PRO A 99 3.18 10.52 -7.29
CA PRO A 99 3.11 11.97 -7.43
C PRO A 99 4.47 12.55 -7.86
N ASP A 100 4.46 13.64 -8.63
CA ASP A 100 5.67 14.30 -9.14
C ASP A 100 6.49 15.02 -8.06
N PHE A 101 5.86 15.29 -6.92
CA PHE A 101 6.39 16.14 -5.86
C PHE A 101 6.73 15.37 -4.58
N TYR A 102 6.48 14.06 -4.57
CA TYR A 102 6.68 13.22 -3.40
C TYR A 102 7.97 12.41 -3.47
N HIS A 103 8.71 12.42 -2.35
CA HIS A 103 9.88 11.55 -2.09
C HIS A 103 9.50 10.09 -1.82
N TYR A 104 8.20 9.80 -1.81
CA TYR A 104 7.60 8.62 -1.21
C TYR A 104 6.23 8.36 -1.85
N PHE A 105 6.01 7.16 -2.37
CA PHE A 105 4.69 6.72 -2.84
C PHE A 105 4.10 5.76 -1.82
N ALA A 106 3.10 6.22 -1.06
CA ALA A 106 2.56 5.47 0.08
C ALA A 106 2.09 4.07 -0.28
N ALA A 107 1.34 3.93 -1.38
CA ALA A 107 0.86 2.64 -1.84
C ALA A 107 2.01 1.67 -2.13
N GLN A 108 3.11 2.15 -2.73
CA GLN A 108 4.27 1.32 -2.98
C GLN A 108 4.91 0.83 -1.67
N SER A 109 5.14 1.72 -0.71
CA SER A 109 5.81 1.34 0.54
C SER A 109 4.97 0.39 1.38
N GLU A 110 3.64 0.59 1.44
CA GLU A 110 2.74 -0.34 2.12
C GLU A 110 2.75 -1.73 1.44
N CYS A 111 2.68 -1.78 0.11
CA CYS A 111 2.80 -3.05 -0.63
C CYS A 111 4.12 -3.77 -0.36
N GLN A 112 5.23 -3.04 -0.34
CA GLN A 112 6.56 -3.61 -0.07
C GLN A 112 6.69 -4.13 1.36
N ASN A 113 6.14 -3.40 2.35
CA ASN A 113 6.11 -3.83 3.74
C ASN A 113 5.30 -5.11 3.91
N VAL A 114 4.09 -5.19 3.33
CA VAL A 114 3.24 -6.39 3.39
C VAL A 114 3.92 -7.58 2.72
N ALA A 115 4.54 -7.37 1.55
CA ALA A 115 5.28 -8.42 0.87
C ALA A 115 6.46 -8.92 1.70
N LEU A 116 7.21 -8.02 2.33
CA LEU A 116 8.32 -8.37 3.22
C LEU A 116 7.86 -9.19 4.43
N LEU A 117 6.74 -8.81 5.06
CA LEU A 117 6.17 -9.55 6.19
C LEU A 117 5.79 -10.98 5.78
N GLN A 118 5.16 -11.16 4.61
CA GLN A 118 4.83 -12.49 4.09
C GLN A 118 6.07 -13.35 3.83
N MET A 119 7.13 -12.76 3.30
CA MET A 119 8.40 -13.45 3.07
C MET A 119 9.06 -13.87 4.39
N LEU A 120 9.07 -12.98 5.39
CA LEU A 120 9.61 -13.27 6.71
C LEU A 120 8.84 -14.40 7.41
N GLU A 121 7.51 -14.38 7.35
CA GLU A 121 6.65 -15.43 7.90
C GLU A 121 6.94 -16.80 7.26
N THR A 122 7.28 -16.84 5.98
CA THR A 122 7.58 -18.09 5.26
C THR A 122 9.02 -18.59 5.47
N ALA A 123 9.96 -17.68 5.76
CA ALA A 123 11.38 -18.00 5.87
C ALA A 123 11.81 -18.50 7.26
N ILE A 124 10.93 -18.41 8.27
CA ILE A 124 11.13 -18.85 9.66
C ILE A 124 10.49 -20.22 9.85
#